data_AF-A0A183IUF2-F1
#
_entry.id   AF-A0A183IUF2-F1
#
_cell.length_a   1.000
_cell.length_b   1.000
_cell.length_c   1.000
_cell.angle_alpha   90.00
_cell.angle_beta   90.00
_cell.angle_gamma   90.00
#
_symmetry.space_group_name_H-M   'P 1'
#
loop_
_entity.id
_entity.type
_entity.pdbx_description
1 polymer ?
#
loop_
_entity_poly.entity_id
_entity_poly.type
_entity_poly.pdbx_seq_one_letter_code
_entity_poly.pdbx_strand_id
1 'polypeptide(L)'
;MPPLPADAPRPRECHIIKTYPEQEYGFNLHAEIGKRQYIGSVDPESPAETAGLKPGDRILAVNGMSIKQEPHKQVVAKIKEDPLQCYLTVIDDEGMNWYTERKLSVPTDMSVFAQMTDADEHSEREAVRTPFFK
;
A
#
# COMPACT_ATOMS: atom_id res chain seq x y z
N MET A 1 12.97 -4.50 -11.41
CA MET A 1 12.34 -5.43 -10.45
C MET A 1 11.72 -6.55 -11.28
N PRO A 2 11.88 -7.83 -10.93
CA PRO A 2 11.19 -8.90 -11.67
C PRO A 2 9.67 -8.70 -11.56
N PRO A 3 8.87 -9.16 -12.56
CA PRO A 3 7.42 -9.10 -12.48
C PRO A 3 6.94 -9.89 -11.26
N LEU A 4 6.02 -9.32 -10.48
CA LEU A 4 5.41 -10.03 -9.35
C LEU A 4 4.39 -11.05 -9.86
N PRO A 5 4.19 -12.16 -9.12
CA PRO A 5 3.08 -13.08 -9.35
C PRO A 5 1.72 -12.37 -9.40
N ALA A 6 0.78 -12.90 -10.18
CA ALA A 6 -0.57 -12.34 -10.30
C ALA A 6 -1.37 -12.37 -8.97
N ASP A 7 -1.05 -13.32 -8.08
CA ASP A 7 -1.61 -13.43 -6.73
C ASP A 7 -0.94 -12.50 -5.71
N ALA A 8 0.02 -11.65 -6.13
CA ALA A 8 0.70 -10.73 -5.22
C ALA A 8 -0.28 -9.71 -4.62
N PRO A 9 -0.39 -9.64 -3.28
CA PRO A 9 -1.26 -8.69 -2.61
C PRO A 9 -0.88 -7.25 -2.95
N ARG A 10 -1.83 -6.47 -3.48
CA ARG A 10 -1.56 -5.09 -3.87
C ARG A 10 -1.58 -4.16 -2.66
N PRO A 11 -0.53 -3.34 -2.44
CA PRO A 11 -0.58 -2.24 -1.50
C PRO A 11 -1.73 -1.29 -1.82
N ARG A 12 -2.24 -0.63 -0.79
CA ARG A 12 -3.26 0.41 -0.90
C ARG A 12 -2.59 1.77 -0.87
N GLU A 13 -3.06 2.66 -1.74
CA GLU A 13 -2.70 4.07 -1.67
C GLU A 13 -3.86 4.84 -1.04
N CYS A 14 -3.62 5.34 0.17
CA CYS A 14 -4.58 6.12 0.94
C CYS A 14 -4.24 7.60 0.78
N HIS A 15 -5.04 8.34 0.01
CA HIS A 15 -4.96 9.79 -0.08
C HIS A 15 -5.87 10.41 0.97
N ILE A 16 -5.26 10.88 2.05
CA ILE A 16 -5.98 11.49 3.18
C ILE A 16 -6.07 12.98 2.93
N ILE A 17 -7.28 13.52 2.84
CA ILE A 17 -7.54 14.95 2.60
C ILE A 17 -8.29 15.53 3.80
N LYS A 18 -7.74 16.60 4.39
CA LYS A 18 -8.36 17.36 5.46
C LYS A 18 -9.15 18.53 4.91
N THR A 19 -10.17 18.92 5.65
CA THR A 19 -10.97 20.11 5.33
C THR A 19 -10.28 21.39 5.78
N TYR A 20 -9.57 21.33 6.92
CA TYR A 20 -8.88 22.48 7.51
C TYR A 20 -7.47 22.08 8.01
N PRO A 21 -6.49 23.00 8.01
CA PRO A 21 -5.11 22.71 8.43
C PRO A 21 -5.00 22.18 9.87
N GLU A 22 -5.73 22.78 10.80
CA GLU A 22 -5.81 22.39 12.22
C GLU A 22 -6.54 21.07 12.47
N GLN A 23 -7.24 20.50 11.48
CA GLN A 23 -7.89 19.19 11.63
C GLN A 23 -6.82 18.09 11.76
N GLU A 24 -7.10 17.08 12.56
CA GLU A 24 -6.30 15.86 12.61
C GLU A 24 -6.70 14.90 11.49
N TYR A 25 -5.77 14.05 11.05
CA TYR A 25 -6.08 13.04 10.04
C TYR A 25 -7.01 11.93 10.56
N GLY A 26 -7.08 11.73 11.88
CA GLY A 26 -7.94 10.73 12.54
C GLY A 26 -7.39 9.31 12.52
N PHE A 27 -6.07 9.16 12.75
CA PHE A 27 -5.44 7.86 12.92
C PHE A 27 -4.29 7.95 13.92
N ASN A 28 -3.94 6.81 14.53
CA ASN A 28 -2.79 6.70 15.40
C ASN A 28 -1.63 5.95 14.71
N LEU A 29 -0.43 6.54 14.76
CA LEU A 29 0.80 5.95 14.24
C LEU A 29 1.61 5.31 15.37
N HIS A 30 1.80 4.00 15.32
CA HIS A 30 2.66 3.27 16.24
C HIS A 30 3.99 2.89 15.58
N ALA A 31 5.04 2.81 16.40
CA ALA A 31 6.33 2.27 16.02
C ALA A 31 6.68 1.09 16.92
N GLU A 32 6.80 -0.10 16.36
CA GLU A 32 7.22 -1.30 17.09
C GLU A 32 8.58 -1.80 16.60
N ILE A 33 9.41 -2.25 17.54
CA ILE A 33 10.71 -2.87 17.26
C ILE A 33 10.45 -4.15 16.45
N GLY A 34 10.83 -4.16 15.18
CA GLY A 34 10.63 -5.29 14.26
C GLY A 34 9.51 -5.09 13.24
N LYS A 35 8.36 -4.52 13.62
CA LYS A 35 7.23 -4.24 12.70
C LYS A 35 7.25 -2.85 12.06
N ARG A 36 8.16 -1.96 12.47
CA ARG A 36 8.26 -0.56 12.00
C ARG A 36 6.98 0.24 12.26
N GLN A 37 6.59 1.10 11.31
CA GLN A 37 5.49 2.05 11.42
C GLN A 37 4.18 1.40 10.97
N TYR A 38 3.17 1.39 11.84
CA TYR A 38 1.86 0.83 11.54
C TYR A 38 0.72 1.67 12.12
N ILE A 39 -0.49 1.46 11.61
CA ILE A 39 -1.71 2.13 12.05
C ILE A 39 -2.29 1.40 13.25
N GLY A 40 -2.29 2.04 14.42
CA GLY A 40 -2.84 1.47 15.65
C GLY A 40 -4.37 1.52 15.69
N SER A 41 -4.93 2.67 15.35
CA SER A 41 -6.37 2.92 15.29
C SER A 41 -6.68 3.93 14.19
N VAL A 42 -7.93 3.88 13.71
CA VAL A 42 -8.50 4.86 12.79
C VAL A 42 -9.82 5.31 13.41
N ASP A 43 -10.02 6.62 13.47
CA ASP A 43 -11.20 7.20 14.08
C ASP A 43 -12.38 7.13 13.09
N PRO A 44 -13.60 6.81 13.56
CA PRO A 44 -14.78 6.78 12.69
C PRO A 44 -15.09 8.17 12.15
N GLU A 45 -15.62 8.22 10.93
CA GLU A 45 -15.97 9.46 10.21
C GLU A 45 -14.78 10.41 9.97
N SER A 46 -13.56 9.88 10.07
CA SER A 46 -12.34 10.65 9.87
C SER A 46 -11.91 10.70 8.39
N PRO A 47 -11.04 11.67 8.03
CA PRO A 47 -10.36 11.67 6.75
C PRO A 47 -9.62 10.35 6.46
N ALA A 48 -8.98 9.76 7.46
CA ALA A 48 -8.23 8.53 7.31
C ALA A 48 -9.12 7.31 7.01
N GLU A 49 -10.27 7.19 7.69
CA GLU A 49 -11.25 6.15 7.39
C GLU A 49 -11.79 6.29 5.96
N THR A 50 -12.13 7.52 5.57
CA THR A 50 -12.62 7.84 4.21
C THR A 50 -11.58 7.51 3.14
N ALA A 51 -10.30 7.67 3.44
CA ALA A 51 -9.19 7.29 2.56
C ALA A 51 -8.91 5.77 2.52
N GLY A 52 -9.66 4.97 3.28
CA GLY A 52 -9.54 3.51 3.30
C GLY A 52 -8.41 2.97 4.15
N LEU A 53 -7.85 3.80 5.05
CA LEU A 53 -6.83 3.38 6.01
C LEU A 53 -7.45 2.44 7.05
N LYS A 54 -6.75 1.37 7.43
CA LYS A 54 -7.26 0.39 8.39
C LYS A 54 -6.32 0.18 9.57
N PRO A 55 -6.84 -0.12 10.77
CA PRO A 55 -6.02 -0.59 11.87
C PRO A 55 -5.23 -1.85 11.48
N GLY A 56 -3.96 -1.90 11.85
CA GLY A 56 -3.02 -2.97 11.49
C GLY A 56 -2.24 -2.72 10.20
N ASP A 57 -2.58 -1.70 9.42
CA ASP A 57 -1.86 -1.38 8.18
C ASP A 57 -0.42 -0.97 8.45
N ARG A 58 0.51 -1.56 7.70
CA ARG A 58 1.94 -1.19 7.73
C ARG A 58 2.21 -0.11 6.69
N ILE A 59 2.88 0.95 7.10
CA ILE A 59 3.25 2.03 6.19
C ILE A 59 4.53 1.67 5.44
N LEU A 60 4.47 1.74 4.13
CA LEU A 60 5.58 1.44 3.22
C LEU A 60 6.22 2.72 2.67
N ALA A 61 5.39 3.72 2.32
CA ALA A 61 5.80 5.01 1.80
C ALA A 61 4.87 6.14 2.26
N VAL A 62 5.41 7.36 2.28
CA VAL A 62 4.69 8.61 2.55
C VAL A 62 4.97 9.57 1.41
N ASN A 63 3.94 10.13 0.78
CA ASN A 63 4.05 11.02 -0.38
C ASN A 63 4.93 10.44 -1.51
N GLY A 64 4.75 9.14 -1.79
CA GLY A 64 5.53 8.40 -2.80
C GLY A 64 6.97 8.06 -2.39
N MET A 65 7.43 8.49 -1.21
CA MET A 65 8.78 8.22 -0.71
C MET A 65 8.77 7.06 0.29
N SER A 66 9.54 6.00 -0.01
CA SER A 66 9.71 4.85 0.89
C SER A 66 10.24 5.27 2.26
N ILE A 67 9.66 4.70 3.33
CA ILE A 67 10.07 4.95 4.72
C ILE A 67 10.91 3.81 5.32
N LYS A 68 11.40 2.89 4.48
CA LYS A 68 12.10 1.65 4.89
C LYS A 68 13.23 1.87 5.91
N GLN A 69 13.93 3.01 5.86
CA GLN A 69 15.07 3.33 6.73
C GLN A 69 14.85 4.62 7.54
N GLU A 70 13.63 5.13 7.55
CA GLU A 70 13.30 6.38 8.22
C GLU A 70 12.96 6.14 9.70
N PRO A 71 13.55 6.89 10.64
CA PRO A 71 13.14 6.84 12.03
C PRO A 71 11.73 7.43 12.21
N HIS A 72 11.03 7.01 13.27
CA HIS A 72 9.65 7.44 13.55
C HIS A 72 9.43 8.96 13.42
N LYS A 73 10.35 9.77 13.97
CA LYS A 73 10.27 11.22 13.92
C LYS A 73 10.28 11.77 12.48
N GLN A 74 11.06 11.17 11.58
CA GLN A 74 11.12 11.59 10.17
C GLN A 74 9.86 11.19 9.41
N VAL A 75 9.31 10.01 9.71
CA VAL A 75 8.03 9.58 9.13
C VAL A 75 6.92 10.54 9.53
N VAL A 76 6.83 10.91 10.81
CA VAL A 76 5.86 11.90 11.29
C VAL A 76 6.06 13.26 10.62
N ALA A 77 7.31 13.69 10.42
CA ALA A 77 7.60 14.95 9.74
C ALA A 77 7.10 14.94 8.28
N LYS A 78 7.35 13.85 7.53
CA LYS A 78 6.85 13.69 6.15
C LYS A 78 5.33 13.67 6.08
N ILE A 79 4.64 13.01 7.02
CA ILE A 79 3.17 12.98 7.09
C ILE A 79 2.58 14.38 7.29
N LYS A 80 3.31 15.24 8.02
CA LYS A 80 2.89 16.60 8.36
C LYS A 80 3.46 17.67 7.42
N GLU A 81 4.14 17.27 6.36
CA GLU A 81 4.79 18.19 5.42
C GLU A 81 3.75 19.06 4.70
N ASP A 82 2.67 18.45 4.23
CA ASP A 82 1.51 19.16 3.71
C ASP A 82 0.43 19.25 4.83
N PRO A 83 -0.04 20.46 5.16
CA PRO A 83 -1.01 20.67 6.23
C PRO A 83 -2.43 20.24 5.87
N LEU A 84 -2.73 19.92 4.61
CA LEU A 84 -4.09 19.57 4.15
C LEU A 84 -4.19 18.15 3.61
N GLN A 85 -3.10 17.51 3.22
CA GLN A 85 -3.16 16.18 2.62
C GLN A 85 -1.93 15.34 2.89
N CYS A 86 -2.10 14.02 2.81
CA CYS A 86 -1.02 13.06 2.91
C CYS A 86 -1.34 11.82 2.09
N TYR A 87 -0.36 11.31 1.35
CA TYR A 87 -0.47 10.02 0.66
C TYR A 87 0.28 8.96 1.46
N LEU A 88 -0.41 7.90 1.86
CA LEU A 88 0.18 6.74 2.53
C LEU A 88 0.07 5.52 1.61
N THR A 89 1.21 4.91 1.31
CA THR A 89 1.21 3.57 0.70
C THR A 89 1.30 2.54 1.81
N VAL A 90 0.29 1.70 1.94
CA VAL A 90 0.14 0.75 3.05
C VAL A 90 -0.13 -0.67 2.57
N ILE A 91 0.15 -1.64 3.43
CA ILE A 91 -0.22 -3.04 3.23
C ILE A 91 -0.65 -3.65 4.56
N ASP A 92 -1.62 -4.55 4.55
CA ASP A 92 -2.00 -5.30 5.75
C ASP A 92 -0.96 -6.37 6.11
N ASP A 93 -1.12 -6.93 7.31
CA ASP A 93 -0.23 -7.97 7.84
C ASP A 93 -0.23 -9.24 6.97
N GLU A 94 -1.38 -9.64 6.41
CA GLU A 94 -1.48 -10.80 5.54
C GLU A 94 -0.69 -10.58 4.24
N GLY A 95 -0.87 -9.43 3.59
CA GLY A 95 -0.12 -9.05 2.41
C GLY A 95 1.37 -9.00 2.69
N MET A 96 1.79 -8.37 3.79
CA MET A 96 3.20 -8.30 4.16
C MET A 96 3.82 -9.69 4.42
N ASN A 97 3.07 -10.60 5.03
CA ASN A 97 3.52 -11.97 5.24
C ASN A 97 3.71 -12.71 3.91
N TRP A 98 2.78 -12.56 2.95
CA TRP A 98 2.91 -13.16 1.62
C TRP A 98 4.24 -12.79 0.94
N TYR A 99 4.63 -11.51 0.99
CA TYR A 99 5.91 -11.05 0.43
C TYR A 99 7.11 -11.59 1.21
N THR A 100 7.02 -11.61 2.54
CA THR A 100 8.10 -12.05 3.42
C THR A 100 8.42 -13.54 3.22
N GLU A 101 7.40 -14.40 3.18
CA GLU A 101 7.55 -15.85 2.97
C GLU A 101 8.20 -16.18 1.63
N ARG A 102 7.88 -15.39 0.60
CA ARG A 102 8.44 -15.52 -0.76
C ARG A 102 9.78 -14.81 -0.93
N LYS A 103 10.31 -14.18 0.14
CA LYS A 103 11.55 -13.38 0.13
C LYS A 103 11.52 -12.26 -0.92
N LEU A 104 10.33 -11.72 -1.17
CA LEU A 104 10.09 -10.60 -2.09
C LEU A 104 10.01 -9.29 -1.31
N SER A 105 10.30 -8.19 -1.99
CA SER A 105 10.06 -6.85 -1.44
C SER A 105 8.73 -6.32 -1.93
N VAL A 106 7.96 -5.72 -1.02
CA VAL A 106 6.75 -5.00 -1.41
C VAL A 106 7.15 -3.80 -2.28
N PRO A 107 6.62 -3.67 -3.50
CA PRO A 107 6.85 -2.48 -4.30
C PRO A 107 6.17 -1.28 -3.65
N THR A 108 6.91 -0.20 -3.49
CA THR A 108 6.39 1.09 -3.00
C THR A 108 5.98 2.02 -4.14
N ASP A 109 6.40 1.72 -5.36
CA ASP A 109 5.97 2.42 -6.57
C ASP A 109 4.76 1.69 -7.14
N MET A 110 3.61 2.36 -7.10
CA MET A 110 2.33 1.83 -7.57
C MET A 110 2.31 1.58 -9.08
N SER A 111 3.18 2.25 -9.85
CA SER A 111 3.30 2.08 -11.31
C SER A 111 3.69 0.65 -11.70
N VAL A 112 4.32 -0.10 -10.78
CA VAL A 112 4.72 -1.50 -11.00
C VAL A 112 3.51 -2.42 -11.18
N PHE A 113 2.37 -2.11 -10.54
CA PHE A 113 1.15 -2.92 -10.67
C PHE A 113 0.34 -2.61 -11.92
N ALA A 114 0.49 -1.41 -12.50
CA ALA A 114 -0.17 -1.04 -13.75
C ALA A 114 0.33 -1.86 -14.94
N GLN A 115 1.56 -2.38 -14.90
CA GLN A 115 2.13 -3.24 -15.96
C GLN A 115 1.62 -4.69 -15.91
N MET A 116 0.84 -5.07 -14.89
CA MET A 116 0.33 -6.44 -14.72
C MET A 116 -1.00 -6.68 -15.43
N THR A 117 -1.79 -5.62 -15.67
CA THR A 117 -3.11 -5.76 -16.31
C THR A 117 -3.04 -6.13 -17.79
N ASP A 118 -1.89 -5.97 -18.44
CA ASP A 118 -1.69 -6.31 -19.85
C ASP A 118 -1.17 -7.75 -20.08
N ALA A 119 -0.68 -8.44 -19.03
CA ALA A 119 -0.08 -9.76 -19.18
C ALA A 119 -1.11 -10.91 -19.22
N ASP A 120 -2.28 -10.72 -18.62
CA ASP A 120 -3.31 -11.76 -18.53
C ASP A 120 -4.26 -11.79 -19.74
N GLU A 121 -4.44 -10.69 -20.49
CA GLU A 121 -5.35 -10.68 -21.66
C GLU A 121 -4.77 -11.39 -22.91
N HIS A 122 -3.48 -11.72 -22.93
CA HIS A 122 -2.87 -12.40 -24.09
C HIS A 122 -2.76 -13.92 -23.96
N SER A 123 -3.00 -14.50 -22.77
CA SER A 123 -2.84 -15.95 -22.57
C SER A 123 -4.13 -16.76 -22.78
N GLU A 124 -5.31 -16.15 -22.64
CA GLU A 124 -6.59 -16.89 -22.78
C GLU A 124 -7.04 -17.12 -24.24
N ARG A 125 -6.43 -16.45 -25.24
CA ARG A 125 -6.85 -16.59 -26.66
C ARG A 125 -6.22 -17.78 -27.39
N GLU A 126 -5.16 -18.39 -26.89
CA GLU A 126 -4.49 -19.51 -27.57
C GLU A 126 -4.98 -20.91 -27.12
N ALA A 127 -5.76 -21.02 -26.03
CA ALA A 127 -6.21 -22.31 -25.51
C ALA A 127 -7.55 -22.83 -26.08
N VAL A 128 -8.31 -22.04 -26.85
CA VAL A 128 -9.63 -22.43 -27.42
C VAL A 128 -9.56 -22.80 -28.91
N ARG A 129 -8.45 -23.41 -29.35
CA ARG A 129 -8.40 -24.09 -30.65
C ARG A 129 -7.90 -25.51 -30.49
N THR A 130 -8.72 -26.35 -29.86
CA THR A 130 -8.67 -27.80 -30.13
C THR A 130 -9.39 -28.03 -31.46
N PRO A 131 -8.71 -28.50 -32.53
CA PRO A 131 -9.42 -29.06 -33.66
C PRO A 131 -9.87 -30.46 -33.24
N PHE A 132 -11.17 -30.61 -33.00
CA PHE A 132 -11.83 -31.91 -33.10
C PHE A 132 -11.67 -32.39 -34.55
N PHE A 133 -10.83 -33.39 -34.79
CA PHE A 133 -10.88 -34.16 -36.05
C PHE A 133 -11.08 -35.64 -35.72
N LYS A 134 -12.00 -36.22 -36.50
CA LYS A 134 -12.62 -37.54 -36.42
C LYS A 134 -11.64 -38.70 -36.47
#